data_AF-A0ABD2KU32-F1
#
_entry.id   AF-A0ABD2KU32-F1
#
_cell.length_a   1.000
_cell.length_b   1.000
_cell.length_c   1.000
_cell.angle_alpha   90.00
_cell.angle_beta   90.00
_cell.angle_gamma   90.00
#
_symmetry.space_group_name_H-M   'P 1'
#
loop_
_entity.id
_entity.type
_entity.pdbx_description
1 polymer ?
#
loop_
_entity_poly.entity_id
_entity_poly.type
_entity_poly.pdbx_seq_one_letter_code
_entity_poly.pdbx_strand_id
1 'polypeptide(L)'
;MRLFLITTNILIHSRKLHNSCNVLFALDSLFLALFQLNPLITFLIAVLGINFVPNSTCFYFQAVPIFSLLMSSCLMFQIGLERLANVLLPIWSD
;
A
#
# COMPACT_ATOMS: atom_id res chain seq x y z
N MET A 1 0.63 -8.42 -9.36
CA MET A 1 0.73 -7.23 -10.25
C MET A 1 -0.52 -6.98 -11.09
N ARG A 2 -1.16 -8.00 -11.69
CA ARG A 2 -2.40 -7.79 -12.49
C ARG A 2 -3.59 -7.24 -11.68
N LEU A 3 -3.81 -7.67 -10.43
CA LEU A 3 -4.86 -7.10 -9.58
C LEU A 3 -4.66 -5.58 -9.35
N PHE A 4 -3.41 -5.14 -9.22
CA PHE A 4 -3.01 -3.76 -8.91
C PHE A 4 -3.41 -2.75 -9.97
N LEU A 5 -3.15 -3.12 -11.23
CA LEU A 5 -3.45 -2.31 -12.40
C LEU A 5 -4.97 -2.23 -12.63
N ILE A 6 -5.71 -3.28 -12.23
CA ILE A 6 -7.17 -3.33 -12.36
C ILE A 6 -7.82 -2.40 -11.33
N THR A 7 -7.43 -2.44 -10.06
CA THR A 7 -8.03 -1.56 -9.02
C THR A 7 -7.74 -0.09 -9.26
N THR A 8 -6.50 0.27 -9.60
CA THR A 8 -6.12 1.66 -9.86
C THR A 8 -6.82 2.23 -11.10
N ASN A 9 -6.92 1.46 -12.18
CA ASN A 9 -7.58 1.89 -13.41
C ASN A 9 -9.11 2.02 -13.24
N ILE A 10 -9.74 1.09 -12.50
CA ILE A 10 -11.18 1.15 -12.18
C ILE A 10 -11.50 2.36 -11.28
N LEU A 11 -10.63 2.68 -10.32
CA LEU A 11 -10.84 3.82 -9.40
C LEU A 11 -10.75 5.17 -10.12
N ILE A 12 -9.79 5.32 -11.04
CA ILE A 12 -9.61 6.55 -11.83
C ILE A 12 -10.77 6.74 -12.82
N HIS A 13 -11.32 5.65 -13.37
CA HIS A 13 -12.36 5.74 -14.41
C HIS A 13 -13.79 5.82 -13.85
N SER A 14 -14.05 5.30 -12.65
CA SER A 14 -15.41 5.26 -12.07
C SER A 14 -15.66 6.35 -11.03
N ARG A 15 -16.28 7.48 -11.44
CA ARG A 15 -16.83 8.50 -10.51
C ARG A 15 -17.84 7.94 -9.49
N LYS A 16 -18.52 6.83 -9.82
CA LYS A 16 -19.48 6.14 -8.93
C LYS A 16 -18.82 5.30 -7.82
N LEU A 17 -17.50 5.07 -7.88
CA LEU A 17 -16.76 4.28 -6.89
C LEU A 17 -15.96 5.16 -5.91
N HIS A 18 -16.21 6.47 -5.85
CA HIS A 18 -15.56 7.39 -4.90
C HIS A 18 -16.19 7.31 -3.50
N ASN A 19 -16.43 6.10 -3.01
CA ASN A 19 -16.79 5.85 -1.63
C ASN A 19 -15.51 5.80 -0.79
N SER A 20 -15.50 6.33 0.44
CA SER A 20 -14.31 6.46 1.29
C SER A 20 -13.49 5.17 1.36
N CYS A 21 -14.18 4.03 1.48
CA CYS A 21 -13.57 2.70 1.54
C CYS A 21 -12.72 2.35 0.30
N ASN A 22 -13.14 2.75 -0.90
CA ASN A 22 -12.39 2.45 -2.13
C ASN A 22 -11.12 3.32 -2.26
N VAL A 23 -11.16 4.54 -1.70
CA VAL A 23 -9.97 5.40 -1.61
C VAL A 23 -8.95 4.79 -0.64
N LEU A 24 -9.40 4.26 0.50
CA LEU A 24 -8.52 3.55 1.44
C LEU A 24 -7.85 2.33 0.80
N PHE A 25 -8.60 1.53 0.03
CA PHE A 25 -8.02 0.39 -0.70
C PHE A 25 -6.99 0.83 -1.76
N ALA A 26 -7.23 1.92 -2.47
CA ALA A 26 -6.29 2.45 -3.45
C ALA A 26 -5.00 2.93 -2.76
N LEU A 27 -5.13 3.61 -1.63
CA LEU A 27 -4.00 4.08 -0.84
C LEU A 27 -3.18 2.93 -0.25
N ASP A 28 -3.85 1.91 0.30
CA ASP A 28 -3.19 0.69 0.79
C ASP A 28 -2.39 0.00 -0.32
N SER A 29 -3.00 -0.14 -1.50
CA SER A 29 -2.31 -0.69 -2.66
C SER A 29 -1.05 0.13 -3.01
N LEU A 30 -1.14 1.47 -3.02
CA LEU A 30 0.02 2.32 -3.30
C LEU A 30 1.18 2.08 -2.33
N PHE A 31 0.90 1.95 -1.03
CA PHE A 31 1.93 1.61 -0.04
C PHE A 31 2.49 0.20 -0.22
N LEU A 32 1.66 -0.77 -0.61
CA LEU A 32 2.14 -2.12 -0.92
C LEU A 32 3.08 -2.13 -2.14
N ALA A 33 2.77 -1.34 -3.17
CA ALA A 33 3.63 -1.21 -4.35
C ALA A 33 4.97 -0.55 -4.02
N LEU A 34 4.97 0.50 -3.19
CA LEU A 34 6.20 1.11 -2.70
C LEU A 34 7.06 0.10 -1.92
N PHE A 35 6.44 -0.73 -1.09
CA PHE A 35 7.15 -1.81 -0.38
C PHE A 35 7.75 -2.83 -1.35
N GLN A 36 7.03 -3.16 -2.43
CA GLN A 36 7.46 -4.16 -3.41
C GLN A 36 8.63 -3.71 -4.30
N LEU A 37 8.94 -2.41 -4.33
CA LEU A 37 10.17 -1.90 -4.95
C LEU A 37 11.43 -2.26 -4.16
N ASN A 38 11.31 -2.50 -2.85
CA ASN A 38 12.45 -2.82 -1.98
C ASN A 38 13.23 -4.08 -2.43
N PRO A 39 12.58 -5.25 -2.66
CA PRO A 39 13.30 -6.43 -3.16
C PRO A 39 13.90 -6.23 -4.56
N LEU A 40 13.31 -5.38 -5.41
CA LEU A 40 13.88 -5.03 -6.72
C LEU A 40 15.22 -4.30 -6.55
N ILE A 41 15.28 -3.35 -5.61
CA ILE A 41 16.49 -2.58 -5.31
C ILE A 41 17.55 -3.47 -4.66
N THR A 42 17.16 -4.32 -3.71
CA THR A 42 18.07 -5.31 -3.10
C THR A 42 18.64 -6.26 -4.14
N PHE A 43 17.82 -6.71 -5.10
CA PHE A 43 18.26 -7.55 -6.21
C PHE A 43 19.25 -6.83 -7.13
N LEU A 44 19.00 -5.56 -7.48
CA LEU A 44 19.91 -4.73 -8.27
C LEU A 44 21.27 -4.56 -7.59
N ILE A 45 21.30 -4.33 -6.27
CA ILE A 45 22.53 -4.22 -5.47
C ILE A 45 23.32 -5.53 -5.52
N ALA A 46 22.63 -6.67 -5.38
CA ALA A 46 23.25 -7.99 -5.44
C ALA A 46 23.84 -8.30 -6.83
N VAL A 47 23.12 -7.95 -7.91
CA VAL A 47 23.57 -8.16 -9.30
C VAL A 47 24.76 -7.26 -9.65
N LEU A 48 24.76 -6.01 -9.18
CA LEU A 48 25.86 -5.06 -9.42
C LEU A 48 27.11 -5.35 -8.57
N GLY A 49 27.05 -6.32 -7.64
CA GLY A 49 28.17 -6.69 -6.77
C GLY A 49 28.61 -5.57 -5.82
N ILE A 50 27.72 -4.61 -5.52
CA ILE A 50 28.02 -3.48 -4.65
C ILE A 50 27.97 -3.96 -3.20
N ASN A 51 29.12 -4.40 -2.69
CA ASN A 51 29.24 -4.95 -1.33
C ASN A 51 29.14 -3.89 -0.22
N PHE A 52 29.35 -2.62 -0.54
CA PHE A 52 29.31 -1.51 0.44
C PHE A 52 28.30 -0.46 0.02
N VAL A 53 27.08 -0.56 0.54
CA VAL A 53 26.11 0.52 0.52
C VAL A 53 26.41 1.44 1.72
N PRO A 54 26.58 2.76 1.52
CA PRO A 54 26.80 3.68 2.62
C PRO A 54 25.68 3.59 3.65
N ASN A 55 26.03 3.62 4.94
CA ASN A 55 25.10 3.37 6.04
C ASN A 55 23.91 4.36 6.05
N SER A 56 24.16 5.60 5.63
CA SER A 56 23.13 6.62 5.45
C SER A 56 22.10 6.22 4.39
N THR A 57 22.55 5.71 3.24
CA THR A 57 21.67 5.28 2.14
C THR A 57 20.91 4.00 2.49
N CYS A 58 21.56 3.06 3.19
CA CYS A 58 20.92 1.84 3.68
C CYS A 58 19.78 2.15 4.66
N PHE A 59 19.97 3.11 5.56
CA PHE A 59 18.94 3.56 6.49
C PHE A 59 17.70 4.08 5.75
N TYR A 60 17.85 4.92 4.73
CA TYR A 60 16.71 5.37 3.92
C TYR A 60 16.04 4.22 3.15
N PHE A 61 16.84 3.31 2.59
CA PHE A 61 16.31 2.15 1.88
C PHE A 61 15.52 1.19 2.77
N GLN A 62 15.82 1.10 4.07
CA GLN A 62 15.02 0.32 5.02
C GLN A 62 13.89 1.13 5.67
N ALA A 63 14.09 2.41 5.96
CA ALA A 63 13.09 3.25 6.61
C ALA A 63 11.84 3.43 5.75
N VAL A 64 12.00 3.66 4.44
CA VAL A 64 10.87 3.82 3.50
C VAL A 64 9.96 2.58 3.44
N PRO A 65 10.45 1.34 3.22
CA PRO A 65 9.60 0.16 3.19
C PRO A 65 9.00 -0.18 4.54
N ILE A 66 9.73 0.03 5.66
CA ILE A 66 9.17 -0.17 7.00
C ILE A 66 8.01 0.80 7.24
N PHE A 67 8.18 2.08 6.90
CA PHE A 67 7.11 3.08 6.97
C PHE A 67 5.92 2.70 6.09
N SER A 68 6.17 2.24 4.86
CA SER A 68 5.13 1.81 3.93
C SER A 68 4.31 0.63 4.48
N LEU A 69 4.98 -0.34 5.11
CA LEU A 69 4.33 -1.51 5.72
C LEU A 69 3.49 -1.11 6.95
N LEU A 70 4.00 -0.21 7.79
CA LEU A 70 3.26 0.34 8.94
C LEU A 70 2.00 1.09 8.48
N MET A 71 2.12 1.93 7.45
CA MET A 71 0.98 2.67 6.90
C MET A 71 -0.06 1.74 6.28
N SER A 72 0.36 0.74 5.50
CA SER A 72 -0.55 -0.27 4.96
C SER A 72 -1.29 -1.03 6.07
N SER A 73 -0.60 -1.39 7.16
CA SER A 73 -1.23 -2.07 8.30
C SER A 73 -2.29 -1.20 8.99
N CYS A 74 -2.02 0.10 9.16
CA CYS A 74 -3.00 1.05 9.70
C CYS A 74 -4.22 1.19 8.79
N LEU A 75 -4.03 1.26 7.47
CA LEU A 75 -5.12 1.36 6.50
C LEU A 75 -5.97 0.10 6.46
N MET A 76 -5.34 -1.07 6.45
CA MET A 76 -6.02 -2.37 6.57
C MET A 76 -6.89 -2.45 7.83
N PHE A 77 -6.39 -1.95 8.96
CA PHE A 77 -7.15 -1.89 10.20
C PHE A 77 -8.38 -0.97 10.08
N GLN A 78 -8.23 0.22 9.49
CA GLN A 78 -9.33 1.15 9.26
C GLN A 78 -10.38 0.59 8.31
N ILE A 79 -9.97 -0.04 7.21
CA ILE A 79 -10.88 -0.73 6.28
C ILE A 79 -11.66 -1.83 7.02
N GLY A 80 -10.98 -2.62 7.86
CA GLY A 80 -11.62 -3.64 8.68
C GLY A 80 -12.68 -3.07 9.62
N LEU A 81 -12.38 -1.94 10.28
CA LEU A 81 -13.34 -1.25 11.14
C LEU A 81 -14.55 -0.71 10.38
N GLU A 82 -14.34 -0.07 9.22
CA GLU A 82 -15.46 0.42 8.38
C GLU A 82 -16.39 -0.73 7.97
N ARG A 83 -15.83 -1.87 7.57
CA ARG A 83 -16.61 -3.06 7.17
C ARG A 83 -17.35 -3.67 8.36
N LEU A 84 -16.71 -3.72 9.52
CA LEU A 84 -17.32 -4.23 10.75
C LEU A 84 -18.47 -3.32 11.21
N ALA A 85 -18.26 -2.00 11.19
CA ALA A 85 -19.29 -1.01 11.54
C ALA A 85 -20.51 -1.12 10.63
N ASN A 86 -20.30 -1.31 9.32
CA ASN A 86 -21.39 -1.46 8.36
C ASN A 86 -22.21 -2.75 8.53
N VAL A 87 -21.62 -3.81 9.10
CA VAL A 87 -22.32 -5.06 9.43
C VAL A 87 -23.04 -4.98 10.77
N LEU A 88 -22.43 -4.35 11.78
CA LEU A 88 -23.01 -4.23 13.12
C LEU A 88 -24.14 -3.21 13.22
N LEU A 89 -24.07 -2.13 12.44
CA LEU A 89 -25.03 -1.03 12.50
C LEU A 89 -25.63 -0.77 11.10
N PRO A 90 -26.45 -1.70 10.57
CA PRO A 90 -27.08 -1.53 9.26
C PRO A 90 -28.06 -0.35 9.18
N ILE A 91 -28.42 0.25 10.34
CA ILE A 91 -29.39 1.35 10.46
C ILE A 91 -28.73 2.72 10.23
N TRP A 92 -27.40 2.81 10.30
CA TRP A 92 -26.64 4.06 10.08
C TRP A 92 -26.06 4.18 8.66
N SER A 93 -26.34 3.23 7.77
CA SER A 93 -25.74 3.15 6.43
C SER A 93 -26.65 3.62 5.28
N ASP A 94 -27.63 4.47 5.56
CA ASP A 94 -28.44 5.18 4.55
C ASP A 94 -27.97 6.63 4.39
#